data_AF-A0A0F9CF25-F1
#
_entry.id   AF-A0A0F9CF25-F1
#
_cell.length_a   1.000
_cell.length_b   1.000
_cell.length_c   1.000
_cell.angle_alpha   90.00
_cell.angle_beta   90.00
_cell.angle_gamma   90.00
#
_symmetry.space_group_name_H-M   'P 1'
#
loop_
_entity.id
_entity.type
_entity.pdbx_description
1 polymer ?
#
loop_
_entity_poly.entity_id
_entity_poly.type
_entity_poly.pdbx_seq_one_letter_code
_entity_poly.pdbx_strand_id
1 'polypeptide(L)'
;MKGKTALLLIAALLSVMFLVNADWERPSSPVARIFAHNNVSQDILSDNTWQNITFDDEDANGTFITHSAIGVDNTTFTVQLEGLYNIQLFITVEDTAPNPVSNAAVELRRNEMSIDGSRVEVDLTRQNAEVEISTFAHMPLNVGDVITALVITDTAATVGLSVHDTFGDTESAVFEMIRIGEIGD
;
A
#
# COMPACT_ATOMS: atom_id res chain seq x y z
N MET A 1 53.49 56.79 29.02
CA MET A 1 52.20 57.09 28.34
C MET A 1 51.92 56.02 27.31
N LYS A 2 50.67 55.56 27.27
CA LYS A 2 50.03 54.70 26.25
C LYS A 2 50.46 53.23 26.22
N GLY A 3 49.69 52.41 26.91
CA GLY A 3 49.63 50.98 26.69
C GLY A 3 48.35 50.42 27.29
N LYS A 4 47.63 49.61 26.51
CA LYS A 4 46.50 48.74 26.91
C LYS A 4 45.10 49.37 26.89
N THR A 5 44.63 49.70 25.69
CA THR A 5 43.20 49.67 25.38
C THR A 5 43.03 49.24 23.93
N ALA A 6 42.79 47.94 23.71
CA ALA A 6 42.21 47.33 22.50
C ALA A 6 42.66 45.86 22.38
N LEU A 7 42.23 45.00 23.31
CA LEU A 7 42.25 43.57 23.06
C LEU A 7 41.23 42.84 23.95
N LEU A 8 40.00 43.34 23.98
CA LEU A 8 38.91 42.69 24.70
C LEU A 8 37.59 42.93 23.97
N LEU A 9 37.55 42.66 22.65
CA LEU A 9 36.28 42.71 21.90
C LEU A 9 36.24 41.78 20.68
N ILE A 10 37.14 40.79 20.58
CA ILE A 10 37.15 39.84 19.45
C ILE A 10 36.88 38.40 19.90
N ALA A 11 37.11 38.06 21.17
CA ALA A 11 36.84 36.72 21.68
C ALA A 11 35.34 36.46 21.97
N ALA A 12 34.51 37.50 22.15
CA ALA A 12 33.10 37.34 22.47
C ALA A 12 32.19 37.21 21.24
N LEU A 13 32.65 37.57 20.05
CA LEU A 13 31.86 37.43 18.82
C LEU A 13 31.99 36.06 18.16
N LEU A 14 32.97 35.25 18.55
CA LEU A 14 33.18 33.92 17.96
C LEU A 14 32.52 32.79 18.76
N SER A 15 31.86 33.08 19.88
CA SER A 15 31.12 32.10 20.69
C SER A 15 29.59 32.17 20.53
N VAL A 16 29.08 33.02 19.63
CA VAL A 16 27.63 33.15 19.33
C VAL A 16 27.30 32.68 17.90
N MET A 17 28.21 31.92 17.26
CA MET A 17 27.98 31.32 15.94
C MET A 17 28.12 29.80 15.92
N PHE A 18 28.06 29.13 17.08
CA PHE A 18 27.52 27.78 17.13
C PHE A 18 26.00 27.91 17.30
N LEU A 19 25.37 28.47 16.27
CA LEU A 19 23.96 28.21 16.05
C LEU A 19 23.90 26.72 15.74
N VAL A 20 23.25 26.01 16.66
CA VAL A 20 22.82 24.62 16.55
C VAL A 20 22.37 24.36 15.11
N ASN A 21 23.23 23.78 14.29
CA ASN A 21 22.80 22.93 13.18
C ASN A 21 22.23 21.66 13.84
N ALA A 22 21.11 21.82 14.52
CA ALA A 22 20.10 20.79 14.45
C ALA A 22 19.62 20.95 13.01
N ASP A 23 20.28 20.23 12.11
CA ASP A 23 19.55 19.70 10.98
C ASP A 23 18.34 19.02 11.64
N TRP A 24 17.21 19.73 11.64
CA TRP A 24 15.91 19.08 11.65
C TRP A 24 15.96 18.23 10.39
N GLU A 25 16.61 17.07 10.49
CA GLU A 25 16.49 16.00 9.54
C GLU A 25 14.99 15.82 9.47
N ARG A 26 14.39 16.33 8.38
CA ARG A 26 13.04 15.94 8.05
C ARG A 26 13.07 14.42 8.16
N PRO A 27 12.23 13.80 9.01
CA PRO A 27 12.14 12.36 9.02
C PRO A 27 12.06 11.94 7.56
N SER A 28 13.00 11.08 7.14
CA SER A 28 13.15 10.64 5.76
C SER A 28 11.75 10.40 5.20
N SER A 29 11.41 11.03 4.06
CA SER A 29 10.09 10.92 3.46
C SER A 29 9.60 9.47 3.58
N PRO A 30 8.38 9.23 4.05
CA PRO A 30 7.89 7.87 4.21
C PRO A 30 8.05 7.16 2.88
N VAL A 31 8.74 6.02 2.91
CA VAL A 31 9.07 5.26 1.71
C VAL A 31 7.86 4.38 1.40
N ALA A 32 7.18 4.65 0.29
CA ALA A 32 6.10 3.80 -0.20
C ALA A 32 6.66 2.52 -0.83
N ARG A 33 5.93 1.43 -0.67
CA ARG A 33 6.16 0.15 -1.34
C ARG A 33 4.90 -0.19 -2.11
N ILE A 34 5.07 -0.44 -3.40
CA ILE A 34 3.97 -0.65 -4.34
C ILE A 34 4.18 -2.03 -4.96
N PHE A 35 3.14 -2.84 -4.95
CA PHE A 35 3.10 -4.18 -5.51
C PHE A 35 1.92 -4.26 -6.44
N ALA A 36 2.15 -4.73 -7.65
CA ALA A 36 1.14 -4.76 -8.69
C ALA A 36 0.89 -6.20 -9.16
N HIS A 37 -0.33 -6.48 -9.57
CA HIS A 37 -0.61 -7.66 -10.37
C HIS A 37 -0.01 -7.49 -11.77
N ASN A 38 0.32 -8.61 -12.43
CA ASN A 38 0.78 -8.54 -13.81
C ASN A 38 -0.32 -7.95 -14.71
N ASN A 39 0.05 -7.41 -15.88
CA ASN A 39 -0.90 -6.90 -16.86
C ASN A 39 -1.68 -8.04 -17.56
N VAL A 40 -2.33 -8.91 -16.77
CA VAL A 40 -3.25 -9.97 -17.19
C VAL A 40 -4.47 -9.94 -16.26
N SER A 41 -5.62 -10.27 -16.80
CA SER A 41 -6.83 -10.50 -16.01
C SER A 41 -6.64 -11.65 -15.02
N GLN A 42 -7.19 -11.51 -13.81
CA GLN A 42 -7.27 -12.59 -12.82
C GLN A 42 -8.73 -13.06 -12.73
N ASP A 43 -8.97 -14.33 -13.06
CA ASP A 43 -10.29 -14.95 -12.91
C ASP A 43 -10.63 -15.13 -11.42
N ILE A 44 -11.90 -14.89 -11.07
CA ILE A 44 -12.45 -15.29 -9.78
C ILE A 44 -13.05 -16.70 -9.96
N LEU A 45 -12.67 -17.64 -9.11
CA LEU A 45 -12.92 -19.07 -9.36
C LEU A 45 -14.20 -19.61 -8.72
N SER A 46 -14.82 -18.88 -7.78
CA SER A 46 -15.96 -19.39 -7.01
C SER A 46 -16.88 -18.28 -6.52
N ASP A 47 -18.17 -18.48 -6.74
CA ASP A 47 -19.21 -17.59 -6.23
C ASP A 47 -19.18 -17.54 -4.70
N ASN A 48 -19.42 -16.36 -4.15
CA ASN A 48 -19.59 -16.11 -2.71
C ASN A 48 -18.44 -16.64 -1.84
N THR A 49 -17.24 -16.74 -2.41
CA THR A 49 -16.04 -17.22 -1.71
C THR A 49 -14.94 -16.18 -1.85
N TRP A 50 -14.35 -15.77 -0.72
CA TRP A 50 -13.20 -14.89 -0.73
C TRP A 50 -11.99 -15.59 -1.36
N GLN A 51 -11.43 -14.96 -2.38
CA GLN A 51 -10.24 -15.41 -3.09
C GLN A 51 -9.10 -14.41 -2.86
N ASN A 52 -7.88 -14.90 -2.70
CA ASN A 52 -6.70 -14.05 -2.60
C ASN A 52 -6.39 -13.39 -3.96
N ILE A 53 -6.02 -12.13 -3.90
CA ILE A 53 -5.48 -11.40 -5.04
C ILE A 53 -3.98 -11.69 -5.13
N THR A 54 -3.51 -11.97 -6.34
CA THR A 54 -2.08 -12.21 -6.60
C THR A 54 -1.40 -10.90 -6.96
N PHE A 55 -0.13 -10.77 -6.61
CA PHE A 55 0.73 -9.64 -6.98
C PHE A 55 2.03 -10.24 -7.49
N ASP A 56 2.39 -9.94 -8.74
CA ASP A 56 3.48 -10.62 -9.44
C ASP A 56 4.64 -9.68 -9.76
N ASP A 57 4.53 -8.41 -9.39
CA ASP A 57 5.64 -7.46 -9.47
C ASP A 57 6.50 -7.54 -8.20
N GLU A 58 7.81 -7.73 -8.40
CA GLU A 58 8.78 -7.72 -7.31
C GLU A 58 9.31 -6.30 -7.09
N ASP A 59 8.80 -5.60 -6.08
CA ASP A 59 9.61 -4.56 -5.46
C ASP A 59 10.76 -5.25 -4.71
N ALA A 60 12.00 -4.80 -4.93
CA ALA A 60 13.18 -5.37 -4.32
C ALA A 60 13.03 -5.32 -2.78
N ASN A 61 12.79 -6.49 -2.16
CA ASN A 61 12.55 -6.70 -0.72
C ASN A 61 12.76 -5.45 0.14
N GLY A 62 11.66 -4.76 0.43
CA GLY A 62 11.67 -3.52 1.18
C GLY A 62 12.18 -3.69 2.61
N THR A 63 12.77 -2.63 3.17
CA THR A 63 13.28 -2.63 4.55
C THR A 63 12.23 -2.89 5.62
N PHE A 64 10.94 -2.69 5.33
CA PHE A 64 9.84 -2.84 6.29
C PHE A 64 8.76 -3.85 5.87
N ILE A 65 8.81 -4.38 4.64
CA ILE A 65 7.82 -5.32 4.12
C ILE A 65 8.50 -6.26 3.11
N THR A 66 8.13 -7.53 3.16
CA THR A 66 8.56 -8.55 2.20
C THR A 66 7.36 -9.16 1.50
N HIS A 67 7.55 -9.49 0.24
CA HIS A 67 6.59 -10.13 -0.65
C HIS A 67 7.38 -11.06 -1.58
N SER A 68 6.76 -12.12 -2.07
CA SER A 68 7.35 -12.99 -3.10
C SER A 68 6.39 -13.10 -4.26
N ALA A 69 6.80 -12.66 -5.45
CA ALA A 69 5.97 -12.73 -6.65
C ALA A 69 5.76 -14.14 -7.22
N ILE A 70 6.24 -15.19 -6.52
CA ILE A 70 6.27 -16.55 -7.04
C ILE A 70 5.56 -17.50 -6.08
N GLY A 71 4.75 -18.39 -6.65
CA GLY A 71 4.13 -19.48 -5.90
C GLY A 71 2.96 -19.01 -5.03
N VAL A 72 2.75 -19.68 -3.89
CA VAL A 72 1.62 -19.40 -2.99
C VAL A 72 1.78 -18.09 -2.22
N ASP A 73 3.00 -17.56 -2.14
CA ASP A 73 3.35 -16.41 -1.32
C ASP A 73 3.10 -15.07 -2.03
N ASN A 74 2.75 -15.10 -3.33
CA ASN A 74 2.37 -13.92 -4.13
C ASN A 74 1.02 -13.31 -3.75
N THR A 75 0.43 -13.79 -2.66
CA THR A 75 -0.82 -13.29 -2.08
C THR A 75 -0.61 -12.62 -0.72
N THR A 76 0.63 -12.56 -0.23
CA THR A 76 0.92 -12.15 1.14
C THR A 76 2.00 -11.09 1.22
N PHE A 77 1.87 -10.23 2.23
CA PHE A 77 2.83 -9.18 2.55
C PHE A 77 3.20 -9.29 4.02
N THR A 78 4.47 -9.58 4.31
CA THR A 78 4.94 -9.78 5.69
C THR A 78 5.69 -8.56 6.19
N VAL A 79 5.28 -8.04 7.34
CA VAL A 79 5.89 -6.87 7.98
C VAL A 79 7.25 -7.23 8.58
N GLN A 80 8.27 -6.47 8.24
CA GLN A 80 9.65 -6.63 8.74
C GLN A 80 10.03 -5.62 9.81
N LEU A 81 9.26 -4.54 9.94
CA LEU A 81 9.51 -3.48 10.91
C LEU A 81 8.21 -3.08 11.61
N GLU A 82 8.22 -2.95 12.92
CA GLU A 82 7.04 -2.46 13.66
C GLU A 82 6.77 -0.98 13.35
N GLY A 83 5.50 -0.58 13.29
CA GLY A 83 5.15 0.82 13.04
C GLY A 83 3.67 1.08 12.83
N LEU A 84 3.35 2.34 12.58
CA LEU A 84 2.06 2.77 12.04
C LEU A 84 2.13 2.72 10.52
N TYR A 85 1.11 2.13 9.90
CA TYR A 85 1.06 1.90 8.47
C TYR A 85 -0.19 2.51 7.83
N ASN A 86 -0.01 3.06 6.63
CA ASN A 86 -1.07 3.30 5.68
C ASN A 86 -1.01 2.21 4.61
N ILE A 87 -2.09 1.46 4.46
CA ILE A 87 -2.25 0.37 3.50
C ILE A 87 -3.34 0.77 2.53
N GLN A 88 -3.11 0.64 1.23
CA GLN A 88 -4.09 0.92 0.19
C GLN A 88 -4.15 -0.24 -0.79
N LEU A 89 -5.36 -0.52 -1.27
CA LEU A 89 -5.62 -1.48 -2.33
C LEU A 89 -6.51 -0.82 -3.36
N PHE A 90 -6.11 -0.94 -4.63
CA PHE A 90 -6.88 -0.56 -5.80
C PHE A 90 -7.03 -1.79 -6.66
N ILE A 91 -8.24 -2.09 -7.12
CA ILE A 91 -8.48 -3.15 -8.10
C ILE A 91 -9.45 -2.65 -9.16
N THR A 92 -9.36 -3.22 -10.34
CA THR A 92 -10.35 -3.02 -11.41
C THR A 92 -11.06 -4.33 -11.66
N VAL A 93 -12.40 -4.30 -11.61
CA VAL A 93 -13.25 -5.46 -11.91
C VAL A 93 -14.16 -5.19 -13.11
N GLU A 94 -14.52 -6.24 -13.82
CA GLU A 94 -15.42 -6.21 -14.97
C GLU A 94 -16.41 -7.38 -14.88
N ASP A 95 -17.67 -7.16 -15.30
CA ASP A 95 -18.63 -8.24 -15.56
C ASP A 95 -18.88 -8.37 -17.07
N THR A 96 -18.54 -9.53 -17.61
CA THR A 96 -18.68 -9.85 -19.04
C THR A 96 -20.06 -10.40 -19.41
N ALA A 97 -20.94 -10.62 -18.42
CA ALA A 97 -22.28 -11.13 -18.65
C ALA A 97 -23.08 -10.25 -19.63
N PRO A 98 -23.95 -10.82 -20.49
CA PRO A 98 -24.80 -10.04 -21.39
C PRO A 98 -25.78 -9.09 -20.67
N ASN A 99 -26.14 -9.39 -19.42
CA ASN A 99 -27.01 -8.56 -18.58
C ASN A 99 -26.48 -8.57 -17.12
N PRO A 100 -25.45 -7.78 -16.79
CA PRO A 100 -24.85 -7.79 -15.47
C PRO A 100 -25.80 -7.34 -14.37
N VAL A 101 -25.82 -8.11 -13.30
CA VAL A 101 -26.55 -7.85 -12.04
C VAL A 101 -25.75 -8.37 -10.83
N SER A 102 -24.46 -8.56 -11.01
CA SER A 102 -23.56 -9.13 -10.02
C SER A 102 -23.05 -8.04 -9.07
N ASN A 103 -22.47 -8.47 -7.95
CA ASN A 103 -21.70 -7.61 -7.07
C ASN A 103 -20.25 -8.09 -6.96
N ALA A 104 -19.35 -7.17 -6.62
CA ALA A 104 -17.97 -7.49 -6.27
C ALA A 104 -17.58 -6.72 -5.01
N ALA A 105 -16.78 -7.35 -4.15
CA ALA A 105 -16.24 -6.71 -2.95
C ALA A 105 -14.78 -7.06 -2.74
N VAL A 106 -14.08 -6.17 -2.03
CA VAL A 106 -12.71 -6.36 -1.58
C VAL A 106 -12.61 -6.28 -0.08
N GLU A 107 -11.56 -6.87 0.49
CA GLU A 107 -11.24 -6.86 1.91
C GLU A 107 -9.71 -6.91 2.10
N LEU A 108 -9.22 -6.21 3.12
CA LEU A 108 -7.86 -6.43 3.63
C LEU A 108 -7.93 -7.26 4.91
N ARG A 109 -7.04 -8.25 5.04
CA ARG A 109 -6.88 -9.05 6.26
C ARG A 109 -5.51 -8.86 6.87
N ARG A 110 -5.46 -8.90 8.20
CA ARG A 110 -4.23 -9.10 8.99
C ARG A 110 -4.31 -10.45 9.69
N ASN A 111 -3.35 -11.33 9.44
CA ASN A 111 -3.28 -12.67 10.05
C ASN A 111 -4.64 -13.40 9.93
N GLU A 112 -5.19 -13.45 8.72
CA GLU A 112 -6.48 -14.07 8.38
C GLU A 112 -7.74 -13.40 8.98
N MET A 113 -7.59 -12.31 9.75
CA MET A 113 -8.71 -11.54 10.29
C MET A 113 -8.97 -10.29 9.46
N SER A 114 -10.25 -10.01 9.17
CA SER A 114 -10.68 -8.76 8.52
C SER A 114 -10.13 -7.55 9.26
N ILE A 115 -9.60 -6.59 8.52
CA ILE A 115 -9.29 -5.26 9.03
C ILE A 115 -10.58 -4.44 9.00
N ASP A 116 -10.96 -3.89 10.14
CA ASP A 116 -12.17 -3.08 10.27
C ASP A 116 -12.15 -1.89 9.30
N GLY A 117 -13.25 -1.71 8.56
CA GLY A 117 -13.39 -0.64 7.59
C GLY A 117 -12.71 -0.89 6.23
N SER A 118 -11.97 -1.98 6.07
CA SER A 118 -11.32 -2.29 4.78
C SER A 118 -12.25 -2.90 3.73
N ARG A 119 -13.45 -3.36 4.12
CA ARG A 119 -14.39 -3.98 3.19
C ARG A 119 -15.15 -2.93 2.37
N VAL A 120 -15.07 -3.03 1.05
CA VAL A 120 -15.80 -2.17 0.10
C VAL A 120 -16.48 -3.05 -0.95
N GLU A 121 -17.70 -2.70 -1.33
CA GLU A 121 -18.53 -3.48 -2.26
C GLU A 121 -19.15 -2.55 -3.31
N VAL A 122 -19.27 -3.04 -4.55
CA VAL A 122 -19.84 -2.32 -5.69
C VAL A 122 -20.79 -3.22 -6.48
N ASP A 123 -21.80 -2.60 -7.09
CA ASP A 123 -22.71 -3.27 -8.03
C ASP A 123 -22.16 -3.19 -9.46
N LEU A 124 -22.16 -4.31 -10.17
CA LEU A 124 -21.76 -4.41 -11.57
C LEU A 124 -23.02 -4.51 -12.45
N THR A 125 -23.38 -3.39 -13.08
CA THR A 125 -24.67 -3.23 -13.79
C THR A 125 -24.54 -3.03 -15.29
N ARG A 126 -23.32 -3.05 -15.82
CA ARG A 126 -23.03 -2.79 -17.24
C ARG A 126 -22.04 -3.81 -17.78
N GLN A 127 -22.38 -4.37 -18.93
CA GLN A 127 -21.52 -5.35 -19.60
C GLN A 127 -20.23 -4.69 -20.03
N ASN A 128 -19.12 -5.37 -19.72
CA ASN A 128 -17.76 -4.97 -20.06
C ASN A 128 -17.39 -3.56 -19.59
N ALA A 129 -18.00 -3.11 -18.49
CA ALA A 129 -17.65 -1.85 -17.85
C ALA A 129 -16.71 -2.13 -16.69
N GLU A 130 -15.54 -1.53 -16.75
CA GLU A 130 -14.56 -1.57 -15.68
C GLU A 130 -15.02 -0.67 -14.52
N VAL A 131 -14.95 -1.22 -13.31
CA VAL A 131 -15.24 -0.52 -12.07
C VAL A 131 -14.03 -0.65 -11.16
N GLU A 132 -13.47 0.49 -10.76
CA GLU A 132 -12.40 0.53 -9.76
C GLU A 132 -13.01 0.39 -8.36
N ILE A 133 -12.45 -0.51 -7.55
CA ILE A 133 -12.73 -0.64 -6.13
C ILE A 133 -11.45 -0.28 -5.38
N SER A 134 -11.53 0.71 -4.50
CA SER A 134 -10.41 1.11 -3.65
C SER A 134 -10.76 1.02 -2.17
N THR A 135 -9.79 0.61 -1.37
CA THR A 135 -9.90 0.55 0.09
C THR A 135 -8.57 0.92 0.74
N PHE A 136 -8.65 1.37 1.99
CA PHE A 136 -7.48 1.77 2.75
C PHE A 136 -7.62 1.39 4.23
N ALA A 137 -6.49 1.23 4.90
CA ALA A 137 -6.42 0.99 6.33
C ALA A 137 -5.25 1.75 6.95
N HIS A 138 -5.50 2.38 8.11
CA HIS A 138 -4.49 2.98 8.96
C HIS A 138 -4.39 2.19 10.26
N MET A 139 -3.29 1.49 10.48
CA MET A 139 -3.18 0.62 11.65
C MET A 139 -1.74 0.39 12.14
N PRO A 140 -1.57 0.10 13.44
CA PRO A 140 -0.32 -0.45 13.95
C PRO A 140 -0.13 -1.89 13.46
N LEU A 141 1.09 -2.20 13.03
CA LEU A 141 1.52 -3.56 12.69
C LEU A 141 2.82 -3.92 13.39
N ASN A 142 2.91 -5.18 13.80
CA ASN A 142 4.09 -5.77 14.41
C ASN A 142 4.93 -6.51 13.37
N VAL A 143 6.20 -6.73 13.68
CA VAL A 143 7.05 -7.64 12.90
C VAL A 143 6.40 -9.02 12.84
N GLY A 144 6.29 -9.56 11.63
CA GLY A 144 5.66 -10.86 11.36
C GLY A 144 4.15 -10.82 11.12
N ASP A 145 3.48 -9.66 11.26
CA ASP A 145 2.11 -9.53 10.79
C ASP A 145 2.06 -9.74 9.28
N VAL A 146 1.06 -10.51 8.82
CA VAL A 146 0.83 -10.82 7.41
C VAL A 146 -0.42 -10.09 6.95
N ILE A 147 -0.30 -9.33 5.87
CA ILE A 147 -1.40 -8.68 5.17
C ILE A 147 -1.76 -9.48 3.92
N THR A 148 -3.06 -9.63 3.67
CA THR A 148 -3.61 -10.28 2.48
C THR A 148 -4.74 -9.42 1.92
N ALA A 149 -4.79 -9.28 0.59
CA ALA A 149 -5.89 -8.65 -0.12
C ALA A 149 -6.79 -9.74 -0.72
N LEU A 150 -8.10 -9.59 -0.56
CA LEU A 150 -9.08 -10.57 -1.05
C LEU A 150 -10.16 -9.89 -1.89
N VAL A 151 -10.71 -10.66 -2.81
CA VAL A 151 -11.86 -10.32 -3.65
C VAL A 151 -12.95 -11.36 -3.52
N ILE A 152 -14.20 -10.96 -3.67
CA ILE A 152 -15.38 -11.83 -3.73
C ILE A 152 -16.36 -11.28 -4.76
N THR A 153 -17.14 -12.17 -5.38
CA THR A 153 -18.28 -11.84 -6.22
C THR A 153 -19.37 -12.90 -6.05
N ASP A 154 -20.62 -12.55 -6.32
CA ASP A 154 -21.71 -13.52 -6.39
C ASP A 154 -21.78 -14.29 -7.73
N THR A 155 -21.03 -13.86 -8.75
CA THR A 155 -21.09 -14.39 -10.12
C THR A 155 -19.70 -14.56 -10.75
N ALA A 156 -18.93 -15.50 -10.25
CA ALA A 156 -17.53 -15.73 -10.62
C ALA A 156 -17.34 -16.17 -12.09
N ALA A 157 -18.37 -16.73 -12.72
CA ALA A 157 -18.30 -17.19 -14.11
C ALA A 157 -18.12 -16.05 -15.13
N THR A 158 -18.47 -14.81 -14.77
CA THR A 158 -18.43 -13.65 -15.67
C THR A 158 -17.72 -12.44 -15.08
N VAL A 159 -17.49 -12.42 -13.77
CA VAL A 159 -16.76 -11.36 -13.06
C VAL A 159 -15.30 -11.73 -12.85
N GLY A 160 -14.40 -10.83 -13.21
CA GLY A 160 -12.95 -10.99 -13.01
C GLY A 160 -12.25 -9.66 -12.78
N LEU A 161 -10.99 -9.73 -12.37
CA LEU A 161 -10.12 -8.55 -12.35
C LEU A 161 -9.72 -8.23 -13.80
N SER A 162 -9.94 -6.99 -14.23
CA SER A 162 -9.65 -6.53 -15.59
C SER A 162 -8.40 -5.66 -15.66
N VAL A 163 -7.73 -5.72 -16.81
CA VAL A 163 -6.63 -4.82 -17.19
C VAL A 163 -7.09 -3.88 -18.29
N HIS A 164 -6.61 -2.63 -18.30
CA HIS A 164 -6.97 -1.70 -19.37
C HIS A 164 -6.19 -1.99 -20.66
N ASP A 165 -6.51 -3.08 -21.35
CA ASP A 165 -5.86 -3.47 -22.62
C ASP A 165 -6.00 -2.40 -23.72
N THR A 166 -6.97 -1.48 -23.60
CA THR A 166 -7.28 -0.49 -24.65
C THR A 166 -6.46 0.81 -24.55
N PHE A 167 -5.92 1.17 -23.38
CA PHE A 167 -5.30 2.50 -23.17
C PHE A 167 -3.84 2.49 -22.66
N GLY A 168 -3.19 1.33 -22.59
CA GLY A 168 -1.80 1.16 -22.18
C GLY A 168 -1.67 0.29 -20.93
N ASP A 169 -0.54 -0.41 -20.79
CA ASP A 169 -0.27 -1.32 -19.66
C ASP A 169 -0.68 -0.67 -18.33
N THR A 170 -1.68 -1.25 -17.67
CA THR A 170 -2.16 -0.80 -16.36
C THR A 170 -2.50 -2.03 -15.55
N GLU A 171 -2.21 -1.96 -14.26
CA GLU A 171 -2.24 -3.09 -13.37
C GLU A 171 -3.69 -3.35 -12.91
N SER A 172 -4.16 -4.60 -12.98
CA SER A 172 -5.53 -4.96 -12.57
C SER A 172 -5.73 -4.90 -11.05
N ALA A 173 -4.63 -4.94 -10.29
CA ALA A 173 -4.61 -4.67 -8.87
C ALA A 173 -3.29 -4.01 -8.46
N VAL A 174 -3.37 -3.06 -7.53
CA VAL A 174 -2.24 -2.37 -6.92
C VAL A 174 -2.41 -2.36 -5.41
N PHE A 175 -1.41 -2.89 -4.70
CA PHE A 175 -1.29 -2.84 -3.25
C PHE A 175 -0.15 -1.89 -2.88
N GLU A 176 -0.46 -0.87 -2.08
CA GLU A 176 0.51 0.08 -1.57
C GLU A 176 0.59 0.00 -0.05
N MET A 177 1.81 0.01 0.48
CA MET A 177 2.04 0.09 1.91
C MET A 177 3.11 1.12 2.26
N ILE A 178 2.78 1.99 3.20
CA ILE A 178 3.61 3.10 3.65
C ILE A 178 3.76 3.03 5.16
N ARG A 179 4.99 2.93 5.67
CA ARG A 179 5.27 3.14 7.10
C ARG A 179 5.23 4.64 7.38
N ILE A 180 4.27 5.09 8.19
CA ILE A 180 4.03 6.51 8.48
C ILE A 180 4.53 6.96 9.86
N GLY A 181 4.92 6.04 10.73
CA GLY A 181 5.46 6.36 12.06
C GLY A 181 5.84 5.13 12.88
N GLU A 182 6.34 5.37 14.09
CA GLU A 182 6.61 4.32 15.08
C GLU A 182 5.39 4.12 15.99
N ILE A 183 5.29 2.98 16.66
CA ILE A 183 4.29 2.76 17.71
C ILE A 183 4.87 3.30 19.01
N GLY A 184 4.52 4.53 19.42
CA GLY A 184 4.90 5.03 20.75
C GLY A 184 5.22 6.52 20.92
N ASP A 185 5.05 7.36 19.90
CA ASP A 185 5.20 8.83 20.03
C ASP A 185 3.88 9.55 20.32
#